data_AF-B0N3X0-F1
#
_entry.id   AF-B0N3X0-F1
#
_cell.length_a   1.000
_cell.length_b   1.000
_cell.length_c   1.000
_cell.angle_alpha   90.00
_cell.angle_beta   90.00
_cell.angle_gamma   90.00
#
_symmetry.space_group_name_H-M   'P 1'
#
loop_
_entity.id
_entity.type
_entity.pdbx_description
1 polymer ?
#
loop_
_entity_poly.entity_id
_entity_poly.type
_entity_poly.pdbx_seq_one_letter_code
_entity_poly.pdbx_strand_id
1 'polypeptide(L)'
;MEDINNVAVEVKNGEMDEEEIIAYIKYLEKKFPDETLKSLSIKIDGDEVDLDYTFYPLGFERIRRITGYLVGTLDRFNDAKAAEEKDRVKHA
;
A
#
# COMPACT_ATOMS: atom_id res chain seq x y z
N MET A 1 -21.33 2.40 0.97
CA MET A 1 -19.98 2.93 0.76
C MET A 1 -20.09 4.05 -0.23
N GLU A 2 -19.58 5.21 0.14
CA GLU A 2 -19.55 6.41 -0.68
C GLU A 2 -18.11 6.69 -1.06
N ASP A 3 -17.87 7.12 -2.30
CA ASP A 3 -16.54 7.49 -2.76
C ASP A 3 -16.31 8.97 -2.49
N ILE A 4 -15.44 9.27 -1.52
CA ILE A 4 -15.07 10.64 -1.13
C ILE A 4 -13.56 10.78 -1.36
N ASN A 5 -13.13 11.74 -2.19
CA ASN A 5 -11.72 11.95 -2.54
C ASN A 5 -10.99 10.69 -3.06
N ASN A 6 -11.66 9.87 -3.87
CA ASN A 6 -11.15 8.56 -4.35
C ASN A 6 -10.88 7.52 -3.24
N VAL A 7 -11.47 7.71 -2.06
CA VAL A 7 -11.44 6.76 -0.94
C VAL A 7 -12.84 6.20 -0.76
N ALA A 8 -12.96 4.87 -0.67
CA ALA A 8 -14.23 4.22 -0.34
C ALA A 8 -14.51 4.37 1.17
N VAL A 9 -15.50 5.17 1.52
CA VAL A 9 -15.85 5.49 2.91
C VAL A 9 -17.11 4.73 3.35
N GLU A 10 -17.09 4.20 4.57
CA GLU A 10 -18.25 3.61 5.25
C GLU A 10 -18.36 4.12 6.69
N VAL A 11 -19.42 4.86 6.99
CA VAL A 11 -19.76 5.27 8.36
C VAL A 11 -20.70 4.25 8.98
N LYS A 12 -20.37 3.77 10.18
CA LYS A 12 -21.15 2.80 10.96
C LYS A 12 -21.63 3.43 12.26
N ASN A 13 -22.82 3.01 12.70
CA ASN A 13 -23.48 3.43 13.95
C ASN A 13 -23.83 4.92 14.04
N GLY A 14 -24.09 5.58 12.91
CA GLY A 14 -24.59 6.95 12.89
C GLY A 14 -24.41 7.62 11.55
N GLU A 15 -24.64 8.92 11.54
CA GLU A 15 -24.32 9.83 10.44
C GLU A 15 -23.15 10.71 10.88
N MET A 16 -22.28 11.05 9.94
CA MET A 16 -21.13 11.93 10.15
C MET A 16 -21.12 12.94 9.01
N ASP A 17 -20.74 14.18 9.33
CA ASP A 17 -20.66 15.23 8.32
C ASP A 17 -19.49 15.00 7.35
N GLU A 18 -19.68 15.37 6.08
CA GLU A 18 -18.67 15.19 5.05
C GLU A 18 -17.37 15.96 5.37
N GLU A 19 -17.45 17.13 6.01
CA GLU A 19 -16.26 17.91 6.38
C GLU A 19 -15.39 17.15 7.40
N GLU A 20 -16.02 16.44 8.33
CA GLU A 20 -15.35 15.64 9.34
C GLU A 20 -14.71 14.39 8.71
N ILE A 21 -15.41 13.72 7.80
CA ILE A 21 -14.87 12.59 7.01
C ILE A 21 -13.62 13.04 6.25
N ILE A 22 -13.68 14.19 5.59
CA ILE A 22 -12.55 14.76 4.85
C ILE A 22 -11.39 15.08 5.81
N ALA A 23 -11.67 15.54 7.04
CA ALA A 23 -10.64 15.78 8.05
C ALA A 23 -9.94 14.47 8.46
N TYR A 24 -10.67 13.37 8.63
CA TYR A 24 -10.08 12.06 8.91
C TYR A 24 -9.23 11.53 7.75
N ILE A 25 -9.70 11.69 6.50
CA ILE A 25 -8.91 11.33 5.31
C ILE A 25 -7.59 12.12 5.29
N LYS A 26 -7.65 13.45 5.45
CA LYS A 26 -6.46 14.32 5.50
C LYS A 26 -5.52 13.96 6.65
N TYR A 27 -6.06 13.58 7.81
CA TYR A 27 -5.27 13.10 8.94
C TYR A 27 -4.48 11.85 8.57
N LEU A 28 -5.12 10.87 7.90
CA LEU A 28 -4.47 9.64 7.46
C LEU A 28 -3.41 9.89 6.38
N GLU A 29 -3.70 10.73 5.38
CA GLU A 29 -2.72 11.12 4.35
C GLU A 29 -1.49 11.81 4.95
N LYS A 30 -1.69 12.67 5.95
CA LYS A 30 -0.58 13.34 6.65
C LYS A 30 0.23 12.36 7.50
N LYS A 31 -0.43 11.36 8.09
CA LYS A 31 0.21 10.34 8.93
C LYS A 31 1.00 9.32 8.10
N PHE A 32 0.53 9.02 6.88
CA PHE A 32 1.12 8.04 5.97
C PHE A 32 1.34 8.68 4.58
N PRO A 33 2.33 9.57 4.43
CA PRO A 33 2.52 10.35 3.20
C PRO A 33 2.93 9.51 1.98
N ASP A 34 3.53 8.34 2.19
CA ASP A 34 4.00 7.45 1.13
C ASP A 34 2.95 6.39 0.74
N GLU A 35 1.83 6.33 1.45
CA GLU A 35 0.77 5.33 1.23
C GLU A 35 -0.46 5.99 0.61
N THR A 36 -1.17 5.28 -0.27
CA THR A 36 -2.41 5.78 -0.86
C THR A 36 -3.60 5.10 -0.19
N LEU A 37 -4.46 5.86 0.47
CA LEU A 37 -5.65 5.34 1.15
C LEU A 37 -6.64 4.76 0.13
N LYS A 38 -7.08 3.51 0.35
CA LYS A 38 -8.03 2.81 -0.52
C LYS A 38 -9.44 2.84 0.08
N SER A 39 -9.56 2.52 1.36
CA SER A 39 -10.84 2.48 2.05
C SER A 39 -10.71 2.92 3.49
N LEU A 40 -11.76 3.56 4.01
CA LEU A 40 -11.88 4.03 5.38
C LEU A 40 -13.27 3.66 5.92
N SER A 41 -13.33 2.86 6.98
CA SER A 41 -14.54 2.64 7.77
C SER A 41 -14.41 3.38 9.09
N ILE A 42 -15.41 4.21 9.38
CA ILE A 42 -15.49 5.00 10.60
C ILE A 42 -16.62 4.42 11.43
N LYS A 43 -16.32 3.90 12.62
CA LYS A 43 -17.32 3.41 13.56
C LYS A 43 -17.42 4.38 14.73
N ILE A 44 -18.61 4.94 14.92
CA ILE A 44 -18.91 5.85 16.02
C ILE A 44 -19.18 5.03 17.29
N ASP A 45 -18.48 5.34 18.38
CA ASP A 45 -18.67 4.73 19.70
C ASP A 45 -18.81 5.83 20.77
N GLY A 46 -20.02 6.37 20.88
CA GLY A 46 -20.31 7.50 21.76
C GLY A 46 -19.59 8.77 21.28
N ASP A 47 -18.65 9.26 22.09
CA ASP A 47 -17.84 10.45 21.81
C ASP A 47 -16.53 10.13 21.06
N GLU A 48 -16.22 8.84 20.87
CA GLU A 48 -15.01 8.37 20.20
C GLU A 48 -15.33 7.75 18.83
N VAL A 49 -14.31 7.67 17.98
CA VAL A 49 -14.42 7.05 16.65
C VAL A 49 -13.29 6.04 16.42
N ASP A 50 -13.67 4.85 16.00
CA ASP A 50 -12.76 3.82 15.53
C ASP A 50 -12.54 3.99 14.01
N LEU A 51 -11.27 4.01 13.58
CA LEU A 51 -10.90 4.13 12.17
C LEU A 51 -10.27 2.84 11.66
N ASP A 52 -10.99 2.10 10.83
CA ASP A 52 -10.49 0.94 10.10
C ASP A 52 -10.15 1.34 8.67
N TYR A 53 -8.87 1.25 8.28
CA TYR A 53 -8.44 1.68 6.94
C TYR A 53 -7.56 0.65 6.24
N THR A 54 -7.55 0.72 4.92
CA THR A 54 -6.70 -0.11 4.06
C THR A 54 -6.05 0.78 3.01
N PHE A 55 -4.77 0.54 2.73
CA PHE A 55 -4.02 1.22 1.68
C PHE A 55 -3.98 0.40 0.40
N TYR A 56 -3.70 1.07 -0.72
CA TYR A 56 -3.30 0.37 -1.92
C TYR A 56 -1.98 -0.38 -1.66
N PRO A 57 -1.83 -1.62 -2.15
CA PRO A 57 -0.57 -2.31 -2.01
C PRO A 57 0.51 -1.53 -2.76
N LEU A 58 1.55 -1.10 -2.04
CA LEU A 58 2.75 -0.57 -2.65
C LEU A 58 3.41 -1.67 -3.49
N GLY A 59 3.70 -1.35 -4.74
CA GLY A 59 4.49 -2.23 -5.59
C GLY A 59 5.89 -2.37 -5.00
N PHE A 60 6.31 -3.59 -4.67
CA PHE A 60 7.70 -3.87 -4.32
C PHE A 60 8.43 -4.47 -5.51
N GLU A 61 9.62 -3.95 -5.79
CA GLU A 61 10.53 -4.57 -6.75
C GLU A 61 11.45 -5.56 -6.02
N ARG A 62 11.51 -6.79 -6.52
CA ARG A 62 12.48 -7.78 -6.02
C ARG A 62 13.80 -7.61 -6.73
N ILE A 63 14.76 -6.97 -6.08
CA ILE A 63 16.14 -6.95 -6.55
C ILE A 63 16.75 -8.35 -6.45
N ARG A 64 17.55 -8.74 -7.44
CA ARG A 64 18.29 -10.02 -7.42
C ARG A 64 19.78 -9.73 -7.29
N ARG A 65 20.42 -10.38 -6.30
CA ARG A 65 21.88 -10.37 -6.16
C ARG A 65 22.45 -11.70 -6.64
N ILE A 66 23.28 -11.63 -7.68
CA ILE A 66 24.13 -12.74 -8.11
C ILE A 66 25.57 -12.38 -7.75
N THR A 67 26.44 -13.36 -7.60
CA THR A 67 27.84 -13.17 -7.21
C THR A 67 28.50 -12.08 -8.05
N GLY A 68 28.82 -10.93 -7.43
CA GLY A 68 29.43 -9.76 -8.08
C GLY A 68 28.49 -8.79 -8.83
N TYR A 69 27.17 -9.02 -8.86
CA TYR A 69 26.21 -8.20 -9.60
C TYR A 69 25.01 -7.81 -8.72
N LEU A 70 24.88 -6.51 -8.44
CA LEU A 70 23.70 -5.91 -7.80
C LEU A 70 22.93 -5.11 -8.87
N VAL A 71 22.06 -5.78 -9.62
CA VAL A 71 21.17 -5.11 -10.58
C VAL A 71 19.74 -5.54 -10.30
N GLY A 72 18.80 -4.60 -10.45
CA GLY A 72 17.39 -4.84 -10.12
C GLY A 72 16.77 -5.93 -11.00
N THR A 73 16.83 -5.73 -12.31
CA THR A 73 16.28 -6.65 -13.32
C THR A 73 17.37 -7.47 -14.02
N LEU A 74 16.97 -8.57 -14.67
CA LEU A 74 17.88 -9.44 -15.44
C LEU A 74 18.34 -8.82 -16.76
N ASP A 75 17.76 -7.69 -17.16
CA ASP A 75 17.96 -7.06 -18.48
C ASP A 75 19.41 -6.61 -18.72
N ARG A 76 20.19 -6.45 -17.64
CA ARG A 76 21.58 -5.99 -17.69
C ARG A 76 22.61 -7.10 -17.46
N PHE A 77 22.19 -8.36 -17.45
CA PHE A 77 23.12 -9.48 -17.31
C PHE A 77 23.89 -9.71 -18.61
N ASN A 78 25.18 -10.00 -18.46
CA ASN A 78 25.93 -10.62 -19.56
C ASN A 78 25.58 -12.11 -19.65
N ASP A 79 25.98 -12.74 -20.76
CA ASP A 79 25.64 -14.15 -21.04
C ASP A 79 26.07 -15.11 -19.92
N ALA A 80 27.24 -14.85 -19.30
CA ALA A 80 27.75 -15.65 -18.19
C ALA A 80 26.85 -15.59 -16.95
N LYS A 81 26.33 -14.40 -16.59
CA LYS A 81 25.45 -14.21 -15.43
C LYS A 81 24.03 -14.69 -15.69
N ALA A 82 23.57 -14.60 -16.95
CA ALA A 82 22.31 -15.20 -17.36
C ALA A 82 22.35 -16.74 -17.26
N ALA A 83 23.48 -17.38 -17.57
CA ALA A 83 23.67 -18.82 -17.36
C ALA A 83 23.67 -19.19 -15.87
N GLU A 84 24.41 -18.46 -15.03
CA GLU A 84 24.43 -18.66 -13.57
C GLU A 84 23.03 -18.52 -12.94
N GLU A 85 22.22 -17.59 -13.43
CA GLU A 85 20.81 -17.44 -12.98
C GLU A 85 19.96 -18.65 -13.35
N LYS A 86 20.11 -19.19 -14.57
CA LYS A 86 19.37 -20.37 -15.04
C LYS A 86 19.72 -21.62 -14.25
N ASP A 87 20.98 -21.79 -13.87
CA ASP A 87 21.45 -22.95 -13.10
C ASP A 87 21.07 -22.88 -11.62
N ARG A 88 20.54 -21.74 -11.16
CA ARG A 88 20.17 -21.56 -9.75
C ARG A 88 18.96 -22.41 -9.37
N VAL A 89 19.14 -23.28 -8.37
CA VAL A 89 18.05 -24.04 -7.73
C VAL A 89 17.26 -23.13 -6.78
N LYS A 90 15.94 -23.04 -7.00
CA LYS A 90 15.01 -22.32 -6.12
C LYS A 90 14.49 -23.30 -5.06
N HIS A 91 14.83 -23.05 -3.81
CA HIS A 91 14.13 -23.67 -2.68
C HIS A 91 12.93 -22.78 -2.35
N ALA A 92 11.73 -23.34 -2.50
CA ALA A 92 10.45 -22.66 -2.25
C ALA A 92 10.03 -22.79 -0.79
#